data_AF-A0A9D9YPM0-F1
#
_entry.id   AF-A0A9D9YPM0-F1
#
_cell.length_a   1.000
_cell.length_b   1.000
_cell.length_c   1.000
_cell.angle_alpha   90.00
_cell.angle_beta   90.00
_cell.angle_gamma   90.00
#
_symmetry.space_group_name_H-M   'P 1'
#
loop_
_entity.id
_entity.type
_entity.pdbx_description
1 polymer ?
#
loop_
_entity_poly.entity_id
_entity_poly.type
_entity_poly.pdbx_seq_one_letter_code
_entity_poly.pdbx_strand_id
1 'polypeptide(L)'
;MKSKILLTSALLGFGMATIAQNASRTFAITGNSANDFAWMNIRQVDLNNGVVTKTIFEKNKTAFTITNVETKQVLDKSAVLNGNIYAPSVYPTATFVAAAAYDKRSNRLYYIPMRMNELRWVDLNEKGETVKFYN
;
A
#
# COMPACT_ATOMS: atom_id res chain seq x y z
N MET A 1 -48.41 -20.90 -9.11
CA MET A 1 -47.48 -21.03 -7.96
C MET A 1 -46.05 -21.42 -8.33
N LYS A 2 -45.78 -22.13 -9.44
CA LYS A 2 -44.45 -22.68 -9.77
C LYS A 2 -43.37 -21.63 -10.14
N SER A 3 -43.74 -20.50 -10.73
CA SER A 3 -42.77 -19.46 -11.15
C SER A 3 -42.21 -18.62 -9.98
N LYS A 4 -42.99 -18.43 -8.91
CA LYS A 4 -42.54 -17.64 -7.74
C LYS A 4 -41.44 -18.36 -6.97
N ILE A 5 -41.56 -19.68 -6.80
CA ILE A 5 -40.55 -20.51 -6.14
C ILE A 5 -39.25 -20.54 -6.97
N LEU A 6 -39.35 -20.63 -8.30
CA LEU A 6 -38.19 -20.65 -9.19
C LEU A 6 -37.39 -19.33 -9.11
N LEU A 7 -38.09 -18.20 -9.05
CA LEU A 7 -37.47 -16.88 -8.96
C LEU A 7 -36.77 -16.69 -7.60
N THR A 8 -37.40 -17.10 -6.50
CA THR A 8 -36.78 -17.01 -5.16
C THR A 8 -35.54 -17.89 -5.04
N SER A 9 -35.57 -19.10 -5.62
CA SER A 9 -34.40 -20.00 -5.64
C SER A 9 -33.25 -19.45 -6.51
N ALA A 10 -33.56 -18.81 -7.64
CA ALA A 10 -32.54 -18.19 -8.50
C ALA A 10 -31.86 -16.99 -7.81
N LEU A 11 -32.62 -16.17 -7.07
CA LEU A 11 -32.08 -15.03 -6.31
C LEU A 11 -31.20 -15.45 -5.13
N LEU A 12 -31.52 -16.56 -4.45
CA LEU A 12 -30.69 -17.13 -3.39
C LEU A 12 -29.37 -17.72 -3.91
N GLY A 13 -29.36 -18.26 -5.13
CA GLY A 13 -28.15 -18.78 -5.78
C GLY A 13 -27.14 -17.70 -6.21
N PHE A 14 -27.62 -16.50 -6.56
CA PHE A 14 -26.76 -15.37 -6.95
C PHE A 14 -26.12 -14.63 -5.76
N GLY A 15 -26.67 -14.77 -4.55
CA GLY A 15 -26.17 -14.08 -3.35
C GLY A 15 -24.86 -14.63 -2.78
N MET A 16 -24.37 -15.78 -3.26
CA MET A 16 -23.19 -16.47 -2.70
C MET A 16 -21.89 -16.25 -3.46
N ALA A 17 -21.83 -15.30 -4.41
CA ALA A 17 -20.56 -14.87 -5.00
C ALA A 17 -19.76 -14.04 -3.98
N THR A 18 -19.27 -14.70 -2.95
CA THR A 18 -18.30 -14.15 -2.01
C THR A 18 -16.99 -13.95 -2.77
N ILE A 19 -16.69 -12.70 -3.12
CA ILE A 19 -15.36 -12.34 -3.60
C ILE A 19 -14.46 -12.34 -2.36
N ALA A 20 -13.92 -13.52 -2.03
CA ALA A 20 -12.90 -13.62 -0.99
C ALA A 20 -11.72 -12.70 -1.34
N GLN A 21 -11.20 -11.98 -0.34
CA GLN A 21 -9.99 -11.17 -0.54
C GLN A 21 -8.85 -12.11 -0.95
N ASN A 22 -8.09 -11.74 -1.99
CA ASN A 22 -6.99 -12.56 -2.46
C ASN A 22 -5.86 -12.58 -1.40
N ALA A 23 -5.82 -13.63 -0.59
CA ALA A 23 -4.89 -13.80 0.52
C ALA A 23 -3.41 -13.77 0.11
N SER A 24 -3.09 -14.07 -1.16
CA SER A 24 -1.72 -14.02 -1.70
C SER A 24 -1.22 -12.60 -2.03
N ARG A 25 -2.10 -11.59 -1.94
CA ARG A 25 -1.79 -10.20 -2.31
C ARG A 25 -2.20 -9.23 -1.20
N THR A 26 -1.64 -9.45 -0.02
CA THR A 26 -1.79 -8.57 1.14
C THR A 26 -0.57 -7.69 1.30
N PHE A 27 -0.77 -6.45 1.76
CA PHE A 27 0.30 -5.51 2.05
C PHE A 27 0.36 -5.23 3.55
N ALA A 28 1.56 -5.09 4.08
CA ALA A 28 1.81 -4.82 5.48
C ALA A 28 2.85 -3.71 5.65
N ILE A 29 2.64 -2.92 6.70
CA ILE A 29 3.61 -1.93 7.18
C ILE A 29 4.44 -2.59 8.27
N THR A 30 5.76 -2.58 8.12
CA THR A 30 6.67 -3.39 8.94
C THR A 30 7.95 -2.65 9.31
N GLY A 31 8.67 -3.13 10.32
CA GLY A 31 10.08 -2.79 10.56
C GLY A 31 11.04 -3.67 9.76
N ASN A 32 12.35 -3.49 9.96
CA ASN A 32 13.39 -4.33 9.34
C ASN A 32 13.51 -5.72 10.01
N SER A 33 13.16 -5.81 11.30
CA SER A 33 13.27 -7.03 12.12
C SER A 33 12.27 -6.99 13.28
N ALA A 34 12.17 -8.07 14.06
CA ALA A 34 11.23 -8.19 15.18
C ALA A 34 11.40 -7.09 16.25
N ASN A 35 12.62 -6.58 16.44
CA ASN A 35 12.93 -5.53 17.43
C ASN A 35 12.98 -4.12 16.80
N ASP A 36 12.54 -3.98 15.55
CA ASP A 36 12.48 -2.70 14.88
C ASP A 36 11.06 -2.12 14.93
N PHE A 37 10.88 -1.15 15.83
CA PHE A 37 9.61 -0.46 16.02
C PHE A 37 9.40 0.70 15.02
N ALA A 38 10.40 1.01 14.18
CA ALA A 38 10.24 1.97 13.09
C ALA A 38 9.50 1.33 11.90
N TRP A 39 8.19 1.11 12.07
CA TRP A 39 7.33 0.48 11.06
C TRP A 39 7.05 1.42 9.90
N MET A 40 8.00 1.47 8.98
CA MET A 40 8.01 2.39 7.83
C MET A 40 8.25 1.66 6.50
N ASN A 41 8.46 0.35 6.53
CA ASN A 41 8.60 -0.46 5.33
C ASN A 41 7.23 -0.82 4.76
N ILE A 42 7.15 -0.99 3.45
CA ILE A 42 5.97 -1.50 2.76
C ILE A 42 6.34 -2.85 2.13
N ARG A 43 5.65 -3.91 2.53
CA ARG A 43 5.91 -5.27 2.07
C ARG A 43 4.62 -5.95 1.61
N GLN A 44 4.72 -6.77 0.58
CA GLN A 44 3.70 -7.74 0.24
C GLN A 44 3.95 -9.02 1.06
N VAL A 45 2.90 -9.56 1.64
CA VAL A 45 2.91 -10.74 2.50
C VAL A 45 1.85 -11.71 2.01
N ASP A 46 2.19 -13.00 2.01
CA ASP A 46 1.21 -14.07 1.85
C ASP A 46 0.60 -14.39 3.21
N LEU A 47 -0.71 -14.21 3.36
CA LEU A 47 -1.39 -14.43 4.63
C LEU A 47 -1.52 -15.90 5.02
N ASN A 48 -1.33 -16.84 4.08
CA ASN A 48 -1.44 -18.27 4.39
C ASN A 48 -0.25 -18.77 5.23
N ASN A 49 0.94 -18.20 5.02
CA ASN A 49 2.18 -18.62 5.68
C ASN A 49 2.92 -17.48 6.39
N GLY A 50 2.45 -16.23 6.28
CA GLY A 50 3.07 -15.05 6.91
C GLY A 50 4.40 -14.62 6.27
N VAL A 51 4.74 -15.14 5.09
CA VAL A 51 6.03 -14.87 4.44
C VAL A 51 5.95 -13.60 3.59
N VAL A 52 7.01 -12.79 3.65
CA VAL A 52 7.19 -11.64 2.74
C VAL A 52 7.46 -12.16 1.33
N THR A 53 6.55 -11.88 0.40
CA THR A 53 6.68 -12.27 -1.02
C THR A 53 7.35 -11.20 -1.86
N LYS A 54 7.27 -9.93 -1.45
CA LYS A 54 7.94 -8.81 -2.12
C LYS A 54 8.17 -7.65 -1.17
N THR A 55 9.36 -7.06 -1.21
CA THR A 55 9.62 -5.75 -0.58
C THR A 55 9.29 -4.65 -1.59
N ILE A 56 8.29 -3.82 -1.27
CA ILE A 56 7.91 -2.67 -2.09
C ILE A 56 8.78 -1.47 -1.72
N PHE A 57 8.96 -1.23 -0.42
CA PHE A 57 9.80 -0.15 0.10
C PHE A 57 10.44 -0.58 1.42
N GLU A 58 11.74 -0.35 1.56
CA GLU A 58 12.50 -0.57 2.78
C GLU A 58 13.21 0.71 3.18
N LYS A 59 12.96 1.16 4.41
CA LYS A 59 13.55 2.37 4.96
C LYS A 59 15.07 2.29 4.91
N ASN A 60 15.70 3.42 4.61
CA ASN A 60 17.15 3.59 4.39
C ASN A 60 17.76 2.83 3.20
N LYS A 61 17.06 1.86 2.59
CA LYS A 61 17.62 1.03 1.51
C LYS A 61 17.06 1.37 0.14
N THR A 62 15.73 1.37 -0.01
CA THR A 62 15.07 1.54 -1.30
C THR A 62 15.26 2.96 -1.84
N ALA A 63 15.65 3.07 -3.10
CA ALA A 63 15.63 4.34 -3.83
C ALA A 63 14.17 4.72 -4.13
N PHE A 64 13.81 5.98 -3.95
CA PHE A 64 12.44 6.44 -4.15
C PHE A 64 12.39 7.86 -4.72
N THR A 65 11.26 8.18 -5.31
CA THR A 65 10.81 9.56 -5.58
C THR A 65 9.43 9.79 -5.00
N ILE A 66 9.12 11.03 -4.64
CA ILE A 66 7.79 11.50 -4.26
C ILE A 66 7.42 12.61 -5.23
N THR A 67 6.32 12.43 -5.95
CA THR A 67 5.80 13.43 -6.87
C THR A 67 4.54 14.07 -6.30
N ASN A 68 4.58 15.37 -6.07
CA ASN A 68 3.37 16.12 -5.74
C ASN A 68 2.52 16.26 -7.01
N VAL A 69 1.30 15.76 -6.99
CA VAL A 69 0.46 15.71 -8.20
C VAL A 69 -0.12 17.06 -8.58
N GLU A 70 -0.22 18.01 -7.64
CA GLU A 70 -0.70 19.36 -7.89
C GLU A 70 0.41 20.24 -8.47
N THR A 71 1.56 20.31 -7.78
CA THR A 71 2.67 21.19 -8.15
C THR A 71 3.62 20.59 -9.20
N LYS A 72 3.51 19.28 -9.45
CA LYS A 72 4.42 18.48 -10.30
C LYS A 72 5.87 18.45 -9.82
N GLN A 73 6.13 18.90 -8.59
CA GLN A 73 7.45 18.81 -7.98
C GLN A 73 7.80 17.36 -7.68
N VAL A 74 9.03 16.98 -8.01
CA VAL A 74 9.57 15.64 -7.73
C VAL A 74 10.69 15.79 -6.73
N LEU A 75 10.57 15.06 -5.62
CA LEU A 75 11.58 14.92 -4.57
C LEU A 75 12.12 13.50 -4.61
N ASP A 76 13.37 13.31 -4.21
CA ASP A 76 14.01 12.00 -4.15
C ASP A 76 14.75 11.79 -2.83
N LYS A 77 15.44 10.65 -2.69
CA LYS A 77 16.22 10.32 -1.50
C LYS A 77 17.29 11.38 -1.17
N SER A 78 17.83 12.10 -2.14
CA SER A 78 18.83 13.15 -1.91
C SER A 78 18.26 14.40 -1.22
N ALA A 79 16.95 14.63 -1.34
CA ALA A 79 16.24 15.69 -0.61
C ALA A 79 16.14 15.43 0.91
N VAL A 80 16.45 14.20 1.36
CA VAL A 80 16.47 13.81 2.77
C VAL A 80 17.75 14.32 3.43
N LEU A 81 17.70 15.53 3.99
CA LEU A 81 18.82 16.16 4.67
C LEU A 81 19.32 15.30 5.84
N ASN A 82 20.65 15.06 5.88
CA ASN A 82 21.33 14.31 6.94
C ASN A 82 20.72 12.92 7.24
N GLY A 83 20.05 12.30 6.25
CA GLY A 83 19.39 11.01 6.44
C GLY A 83 18.19 11.04 7.40
N ASN A 84 17.60 12.22 7.63
CA ASN A 84 16.42 12.36 8.48
C ASN A 84 15.17 11.73 7.83
N ILE A 85 14.99 10.43 8.05
CA ILE A 85 13.84 9.67 7.54
C ILE A 85 12.50 10.04 8.18
N TYR A 86 12.48 10.90 9.20
CA TYR A 86 11.26 11.37 9.85
C TYR A 86 10.75 12.70 9.30
N ALA A 87 11.42 13.26 8.27
CA ALA A 87 11.00 14.47 7.58
C ALA A 87 9.79 14.18 6.65
N PRO A 88 8.56 14.61 7.00
CA PRO A 88 7.36 14.15 6.33
C PRO A 88 7.28 14.63 4.88
N SER A 89 7.73 15.86 4.60
CA SER A 89 7.69 16.46 3.26
C SER A 89 8.55 15.74 2.21
N VAL A 90 9.55 14.95 2.62
CA VAL A 90 10.56 14.37 1.72
C VAL A 90 10.71 12.85 1.85
N TYR A 91 9.99 12.21 2.77
CA TYR A 91 10.12 10.76 3.00
C TYR A 91 8.76 10.05 2.97
N PRO A 92 8.60 8.91 2.27
CA PRO A 92 7.28 8.33 1.97
C PRO A 92 6.47 7.97 3.22
N THR A 93 7.12 7.36 4.21
CA THR A 93 6.48 6.84 5.42
C THR A 93 7.03 7.49 6.68
N ALA A 94 7.50 8.75 6.58
CA ALA A 94 8.26 9.46 7.63
C ALA A 94 7.58 9.46 8.99
N THR A 95 6.27 9.66 8.99
CA THR A 95 5.43 9.72 10.17
C THR A 95 4.67 8.43 10.37
N PHE A 96 5.23 7.30 9.92
CA PHE A 96 4.56 6.00 9.88
C PHE A 96 3.26 6.04 9.05
N VAL A 97 2.50 4.95 9.09
CA VAL A 97 1.27 4.81 8.32
C VAL A 97 0.11 4.53 9.27
N ALA A 98 -0.91 5.39 9.24
CA ALA A 98 -2.13 5.25 10.04
C ALA A 98 -3.09 4.22 9.43
N ALA A 99 -3.22 4.25 8.10
CA ALA A 99 -4.10 3.37 7.35
C ALA A 99 -3.54 3.13 5.95
N ALA A 100 -3.82 1.96 5.37
CA ALA A 100 -3.47 1.64 3.99
C ALA A 100 -4.60 0.85 3.32
N ALA A 101 -4.76 1.06 2.01
CA ALA A 101 -5.76 0.41 1.19
C ALA A 101 -5.19 0.08 -0.19
N TYR A 102 -5.32 -1.17 -0.61
CA TYR A 102 -4.94 -1.59 -1.95
C TYR A 102 -6.12 -1.50 -2.90
N ASP A 103 -5.95 -0.78 -4.01
CA ASP A 103 -6.90 -0.81 -5.12
C ASP A 103 -6.39 -1.75 -6.22
N LYS A 104 -7.13 -2.85 -6.43
CA LYS A 104 -6.84 -3.83 -7.48
C LYS A 104 -7.01 -3.26 -8.89
N ARG A 105 -7.90 -2.28 -9.10
CA ARG A 105 -8.22 -1.76 -10.44
C ARG A 105 -7.08 -0.92 -11.01
N SER A 106 -6.58 0.03 -10.21
CA SER A 106 -5.40 0.83 -10.59
C SER A 106 -4.07 0.16 -10.23
N ASN A 107 -4.11 -0.93 -9.44
CA ASN A 107 -2.93 -1.58 -8.88
C ASN A 107 -2.05 -0.60 -8.09
N ARG A 108 -2.69 0.20 -7.24
CA ARG A 108 -2.05 1.19 -6.37
C ARG A 108 -2.28 0.84 -4.92
N LEU A 109 -1.27 1.09 -4.09
CA LEU A 109 -1.40 1.02 -2.64
C LEU A 109 -1.47 2.44 -2.10
N TYR A 110 -2.67 2.82 -1.66
CA TYR A 110 -2.95 4.08 -1.00
C TYR A 110 -2.65 3.97 0.50
N TYR A 111 -2.21 5.06 1.11
CA TYR A 111 -2.02 5.14 2.55
C TYR A 111 -2.12 6.57 3.07
N ILE A 112 -2.47 6.68 4.34
CA ILE A 112 -2.50 7.95 5.08
C ILE A 112 -1.36 7.90 6.10
N PRO A 113 -0.37 8.82 6.01
CA PRO A 113 0.67 8.93 7.03
C PRO A 113 0.08 9.36 8.38
N MET A 114 0.70 9.00 9.51
CA MET A 114 0.26 9.62 10.78
C MET A 114 0.63 11.11 10.78
N ARG A 115 -0.11 11.95 11.52
CA ARG A 115 0.22 13.38 11.71
C ARG A 115 0.27 14.22 10.42
N MET A 116 -0.26 13.72 9.31
CA MET A 116 -0.39 14.47 8.05
C MET A 116 -1.81 14.36 7.52
N ASN A 117 -2.28 15.43 6.88
CA ASN A 117 -3.57 15.46 6.21
C ASN A 117 -3.39 15.38 4.69
N GLU A 118 -2.80 14.27 4.22
CA GLU A 118 -2.67 14.01 2.79
C GLU A 118 -2.83 12.51 2.49
N LEU A 119 -3.32 12.21 1.30
CA LEU A 119 -3.40 10.85 0.79
C LEU A 119 -2.17 10.57 -0.07
N ARG A 120 -1.41 9.53 0.28
CA ARG A 120 -0.27 9.09 -0.52
C ARG A 120 -0.57 7.78 -1.22
N TRP A 121 0.14 7.50 -2.30
CA TRP A 121 0.14 6.17 -2.89
C TRP A 121 1.45 5.81 -3.55
N VAL A 122 1.65 4.51 -3.73
CA VAL A 122 2.67 3.92 -4.61
C VAL A 122 1.98 3.20 -5.75
N ASP A 123 2.46 3.42 -6.97
CA ASP A 123 2.00 2.68 -8.15
C ASP A 123 2.77 1.36 -8.28
N LEU A 124 2.06 0.23 -8.17
CA LEU A 124 2.69 -1.09 -8.17
C LEU A 124 2.91 -1.64 -9.59
N ASN A 125 2.50 -0.89 -10.63
CA ASN A 125 2.79 -1.23 -12.03
C ASN A 125 4.17 -0.74 -12.48
N GLU A 126 4.74 0.24 -11.77
CA GLU A 126 6.04 0.82 -12.08
C GLU A 126 7.13 -0.26 -12.01
N LYS A 127 7.86 -0.42 -13.12
CA LYS A 127 8.98 -1.35 -13.26
C LYS A 127 10.26 -0.53 -13.34
N GLY A 128 10.93 -0.38 -12.20
CA GLY A 128 12.19 0.35 -12.11
C GLY A 128 12.87 0.07 -10.77
N GLU A 129 14.16 0.42 -10.69
CA GLU A 129 14.93 0.32 -9.44
C GLU A 129 14.47 1.35 -8.40
N THR A 130 13.91 2.46 -8.86
CA THR A 130 13.39 3.56 -8.03
C THR A 130 11.88 3.46 -7.89
N VAL A 131 11.41 3.43 -6.64
CA VAL A 131 9.99 3.35 -6.31
C VAL A 131 9.34 4.73 -6.36
N LYS A 132 8.24 4.87 -7.09
CA LYS A 132 7.56 6.14 -7.26
C LYS A 132 6.37 6.25 -6.32
N PHE A 133 6.42 7.26 -5.45
CA PHE A 133 5.33 7.69 -4.60
C PHE A 133 4.71 8.98 -5.12
N TYR A 134 3.48 9.20 -4.73
CA TYR A 134 2.71 10.36 -5.09
C TYR A 134 1.95 10.88 -3.88
N ASN A 135 1.80 12.19 -3.80
CA ASN A 135 0.99 12.90 -2.82
C ASN A 135 0.23 14.06 -3.48
#